data_AF-F9RX11-F1
#
_entry.id   AF-F9RX11-F1
#
_cell.length_a   1.000
_cell.length_b   1.000
_cell.length_c   1.000
_cell.angle_alpha   90.00
_cell.angle_beta   90.00
_cell.angle_gamma   90.00
#
_symmetry.space_group_name_H-M   'P 1'
#
loop_
_entity.id
_entity.type
_entity.pdbx_description
1 polymer ?
#
loop_
_entity_poly.entity_id
_entity_poly.type
_entity_poly.pdbx_seq_one_letter_code
_entity_poly.pdbx_strand_id
1 'polypeptide(L)'
;MKKTLLLLVMTAVTGCQSTQQPTQVDPLTSMGCTFFGEASVAAPDWICSGSIDDARFAYMALGVSENSGGGVAHQRNLAILDAQQQIAKEVATEVVQVMQTKAGTLGVAGVSGGTAATSEETNAMAQVALKGAETLRAQKGPDGYFYVLMGLPADSVQGNVESMLDAQASGSNQSNESQTLSNQELADQINAALVN
;
A
#
# COMPACT_ATOMS: atom_id res chain seq x y z
N MET A 1 -52.55 -63.42 -22.71
CA MET A 1 -52.01 -62.46 -23.70
C MET A 1 -52.33 -61.04 -23.23
N LYS A 2 -51.37 -60.28 -22.68
CA LYS A 2 -50.96 -58.94 -23.12
C LYS A 2 -49.92 -58.41 -22.13
N LYS A 3 -48.77 -58.03 -22.67
CA LYS A 3 -47.60 -57.48 -22.00
C LYS A 3 -47.85 -56.00 -21.70
N THR A 4 -47.43 -55.52 -20.54
CA THR A 4 -46.82 -54.19 -20.42
C THR A 4 -45.93 -54.13 -19.18
N LEU A 5 -44.67 -53.83 -19.46
CA LEU A 5 -43.55 -53.57 -18.57
C LEU A 5 -43.18 -52.10 -18.81
N LEU A 6 -43.14 -51.29 -17.74
CA LEU A 6 -42.56 -49.93 -17.66
C LEU A 6 -42.70 -49.54 -16.16
N LEU A 7 -41.69 -49.44 -15.28
CA LEU A 7 -40.39 -48.76 -15.30
C LEU A 7 -40.53 -47.23 -15.43
N LEU A 8 -40.51 -46.50 -14.31
CA LEU A 8 -39.72 -45.26 -14.16
C LEU A 8 -39.81 -44.64 -12.75
N VAL A 9 -38.64 -44.58 -12.10
CA VAL A 9 -38.02 -43.41 -11.44
C VAL A 9 -38.70 -42.82 -10.19
N MET A 10 -38.10 -43.15 -9.04
CA MET A 10 -38.04 -42.28 -7.86
C MET A 10 -37.13 -41.09 -8.16
N THR A 11 -37.68 -39.88 -8.21
CA THR A 11 -36.90 -38.65 -8.06
C THR A 11 -36.84 -38.28 -6.57
N ALA A 12 -35.74 -38.65 -5.92
CA ALA A 12 -35.33 -38.00 -4.69
C ALA A 12 -34.86 -36.59 -5.05
N VAL A 13 -35.69 -35.58 -4.82
CA VAL A 13 -35.23 -34.18 -4.84
C VAL A 13 -34.52 -33.95 -3.51
N THR A 14 -33.24 -34.29 -3.45
CA THR A 14 -32.34 -33.72 -2.45
C THR A 14 -32.15 -32.25 -2.82
N GLY A 15 -32.94 -31.38 -2.20
CA GLY A 15 -32.66 -29.95 -2.25
C GLY A 15 -31.26 -29.72 -1.69
N CYS A 16 -30.34 -29.26 -2.55
CA CYS A 16 -29.13 -28.59 -2.09
C CYS A 16 -29.58 -27.36 -1.29
N GLN A 17 -29.71 -27.55 0.02
CA GLN A 17 -29.72 -26.45 0.96
C GLN A 17 -28.33 -25.83 0.84
N SER A 18 -28.20 -24.77 0.05
CA SER A 18 -27.08 -23.85 0.15
C SER A 18 -27.22 -23.17 1.50
N THR A 19 -26.82 -23.87 2.55
CA THR A 19 -26.58 -23.29 3.86
C THR A 19 -25.43 -22.33 3.64
N GLN A 20 -25.77 -21.07 3.39
CA GLN A 20 -24.86 -19.95 3.55
C GLN A 20 -24.42 -20.02 5.00
N GLN A 21 -23.23 -20.61 5.20
CA GLN A 21 -22.52 -20.52 6.45
C GLN A 21 -22.39 -19.01 6.72
N PRO A 22 -22.91 -18.49 7.85
CA PRO A 22 -22.72 -17.09 8.18
C PRO A 22 -21.22 -16.90 8.25
N THR A 23 -20.67 -16.19 7.26
CA THR A 23 -19.34 -15.62 7.35
C THR A 23 -19.33 -14.87 8.66
N GLN A 24 -18.49 -15.32 9.60
CA GLN A 24 -18.17 -14.53 10.78
C GLN A 24 -17.62 -13.21 10.23
N VAL A 25 -18.48 -12.21 10.16
CA VAL A 25 -18.09 -10.83 9.92
C VAL A 25 -17.22 -10.45 11.10
N ASP A 26 -15.96 -10.16 10.80
CA ASP A 26 -15.04 -9.59 11.76
C ASP A 26 -15.69 -8.33 12.36
N PRO A 27 -15.60 -8.09 13.67
CA PRO A 27 -16.11 -6.87 14.30
C PRO A 27 -15.67 -5.57 13.58
N LEU A 28 -14.56 -5.59 12.84
CA LEU A 28 -14.14 -4.44 12.02
C LEU A 28 -15.07 -4.16 10.83
N THR A 29 -15.65 -5.21 10.23
CA THR A 29 -16.67 -5.08 9.18
C THR A 29 -17.99 -4.53 9.76
N SER A 30 -18.21 -4.63 11.08
CA SER A 30 -19.41 -4.11 11.74
C SER A 30 -19.34 -2.61 12.06
N MET A 31 -18.25 -1.91 11.73
CA MET A 31 -18.12 -0.44 11.84
C MET A 31 -18.38 0.33 10.54
N GLY A 32 -18.82 -0.32 9.46
CA GLY A 32 -19.34 0.38 8.28
C GLY A 32 -18.27 1.00 7.38
N CYS A 33 -17.16 0.29 7.16
CA CYS A 33 -16.21 0.66 6.12
C CYS A 33 -16.62 0.09 4.76
N THR A 34 -16.64 0.96 3.76
CA THR A 34 -17.06 0.66 2.38
C THR A 34 -15.94 1.01 1.41
N PHE A 35 -16.06 0.56 0.17
CA PHE A 35 -15.18 1.03 -0.90
C PHE A 35 -15.30 2.57 -1.03
N PHE A 36 -14.19 3.26 -1.30
CA PHE A 36 -14.13 4.74 -1.28
C PHE A 36 -15.14 5.36 -2.25
N GLY A 37 -15.28 4.80 -3.45
CA GLY A 37 -16.21 5.30 -4.45
C GLY A 37 -17.63 4.71 -4.37
N GLU A 38 -17.89 3.74 -3.49
CA GLU A 38 -19.18 3.06 -3.41
C GLU A 38 -19.59 2.75 -1.96
N ALA A 39 -20.23 3.73 -1.33
CA ALA A 39 -20.66 3.69 0.08
C ALA A 39 -21.69 2.60 0.42
N SER A 40 -22.25 1.90 -0.58
CA SER A 40 -23.18 0.79 -0.39
C SER A 40 -22.51 -0.58 -0.34
N VAL A 41 -21.22 -0.69 -0.67
CA VAL A 41 -20.51 -1.97 -0.71
C VAL A 41 -19.43 -2.02 0.36
N ALA A 42 -19.58 -2.97 1.28
CA ALA A 42 -18.61 -3.21 2.35
C ALA A 42 -17.24 -3.57 1.76
N ALA A 43 -16.19 -2.92 2.26
CA ALA A 43 -14.82 -3.24 1.89
C ALA A 43 -14.27 -4.32 2.84
N PRO A 44 -13.33 -5.18 2.37
CA PRO A 44 -12.62 -6.10 3.25
C PRO A 44 -11.80 -5.38 4.33
N ASP A 45 -11.61 -6.02 5.47
CA ASP A 45 -10.96 -5.41 6.63
C ASP A 45 -9.56 -4.88 6.35
N TRP A 46 -8.80 -5.52 5.45
CA TRP A 46 -7.45 -5.08 5.08
C TRP A 46 -7.42 -3.76 4.29
N ILE A 47 -8.50 -3.43 3.58
CA ILE A 47 -8.68 -2.10 2.97
C ILE A 47 -9.04 -1.11 4.09
N CYS A 48 -9.93 -1.49 4.98
CA CYS A 48 -10.44 -0.60 6.02
C CYS A 48 -9.40 -0.22 7.08
N SER A 49 -8.55 -1.18 7.47
CA SER A 49 -7.51 -1.01 8.48
C SER A 49 -6.17 -0.57 7.90
N GLY A 50 -6.00 -0.67 6.57
CA GLY A 50 -4.71 -0.44 5.91
C GLY A 50 -3.60 -1.40 6.34
N SER A 51 -3.94 -2.51 6.99
CA SER A 51 -2.99 -3.46 7.58
C SER A 51 -3.59 -4.87 7.68
N ILE A 52 -2.75 -5.84 8.04
CA ILE A 52 -3.14 -7.16 8.48
C ILE A 52 -2.34 -7.52 9.73
N ASP A 53 -2.87 -8.42 10.57
CA ASP A 53 -2.13 -8.92 11.72
C ASP A 53 -1.03 -9.91 11.25
N ASP A 54 0.14 -9.36 10.92
CA ASP A 54 1.32 -10.13 10.53
C ASP A 54 2.59 -9.45 11.05
N ALA A 55 3.11 -9.99 12.15
CA ALA A 55 4.28 -9.46 12.87
C ALA A 55 5.60 -9.47 12.07
N ARG A 56 5.62 -10.04 10.86
CA ARG A 56 6.80 -10.01 9.97
C ARG A 56 7.05 -8.62 9.38
N PHE A 57 6.02 -7.78 9.29
CA PHE A 57 6.10 -6.46 8.69
C PHE A 57 6.09 -5.38 9.77
N ALA A 58 7.05 -4.47 9.70
CA ALA A 58 7.10 -3.31 10.60
C ALA A 58 6.17 -2.19 10.14
N TYR A 59 6.00 -2.06 8.82
CA TYR A 59 5.16 -1.06 8.21
C TYR A 59 4.26 -1.70 7.17
N MET A 60 3.02 -1.24 7.11
CA MET A 60 2.05 -1.63 6.10
C MET A 60 1.27 -0.40 5.67
N ALA A 61 0.95 -0.31 4.38
CA ALA A 61 0.12 0.76 3.87
C ALA A 61 -0.80 0.28 2.76
N LEU A 62 -2.01 0.84 2.75
CA LEU A 62 -2.95 0.70 1.65
C LEU A 62 -2.67 1.79 0.61
N GLY A 63 -2.28 1.36 -0.59
CA GLY A 63 -2.24 2.20 -1.76
C GLY A 63 -3.51 2.07 -2.60
N VAL A 64 -3.91 3.19 -3.19
CA VAL A 64 -5.15 3.30 -3.97
C VAL A 64 -4.87 4.01 -5.29
N SER A 65 -5.50 3.56 -6.37
CA SER A 65 -5.49 4.24 -7.66
C SER A 65 -6.88 4.32 -8.25
N GLU A 66 -7.20 5.49 -8.80
CA GLU A 66 -8.46 5.71 -9.50
C GLU A 66 -8.48 5.03 -10.87
N ASN A 67 -9.63 5.09 -11.52
CA ASN A 67 -9.77 4.55 -12.86
C ASN A 67 -8.96 5.38 -13.89
N SER A 68 -7.77 4.90 -14.25
CA SER A 68 -6.97 5.49 -15.34
C SER A 68 -7.35 4.92 -16.72
N GLY A 69 -7.19 5.73 -17.78
CA GLY A 69 -7.27 5.26 -19.18
C GLY A 69 -6.22 4.21 -19.58
N GLY A 70 -5.18 3.99 -18.76
CA GLY A 70 -4.11 3.01 -18.99
C GLY A 70 -4.45 1.55 -18.67
N GLY A 71 -5.67 1.24 -18.24
CA GLY A 71 -6.12 -0.12 -17.94
C GLY A 71 -5.65 -0.67 -16.58
N VAL A 72 -6.03 -1.91 -16.28
CA VAL A 72 -5.91 -2.51 -14.93
C VAL A 72 -4.47 -2.65 -14.45
N ALA A 73 -3.53 -2.99 -15.34
CA ALA A 73 -2.12 -3.12 -14.97
C ALA A 73 -1.52 -1.77 -14.57
N HIS A 74 -1.88 -0.69 -15.28
CA HIS A 74 -1.44 0.65 -14.94
C HIS A 74 -2.00 1.10 -13.59
N GLN A 75 -3.31 0.86 -13.34
CA GLN A 75 -3.94 1.15 -12.05
C GLN A 75 -3.27 0.41 -10.89
N ARG A 76 -2.95 -0.87 -11.07
CA ARG A 76 -2.22 -1.65 -10.07
C ARG A 76 -0.85 -1.03 -9.77
N ASN A 77 -0.11 -0.61 -10.78
CA ASN A 77 1.21 -0.01 -10.60
C ASN A 77 1.12 1.34 -9.87
N LEU A 78 0.12 2.17 -10.19
CA LEU A 78 -0.11 3.41 -9.47
C LEU A 78 -0.49 3.17 -8.00
N ALA A 79 -1.33 2.17 -7.72
CA ALA A 79 -1.68 1.81 -6.34
C ALA A 79 -0.47 1.25 -5.56
N ILE A 80 0.42 0.50 -6.22
CA ILE A 80 1.70 0.07 -5.62
C ILE A 80 2.56 1.29 -5.27
N LEU A 81 2.71 2.24 -6.19
CA LEU A 81 3.50 3.45 -5.97
C LEU A 81 2.92 4.31 -4.82
N ASP A 82 1.60 4.40 -4.73
CA ASP A 82 0.92 5.09 -3.63
C ASP A 82 1.20 4.41 -2.28
N ALA A 83 1.08 3.09 -2.19
CA ALA A 83 1.41 2.34 -0.97
C ALA A 83 2.89 2.51 -0.56
N GLN A 84 3.81 2.45 -1.53
CA GLN A 84 5.24 2.65 -1.29
C GLN A 84 5.54 4.05 -0.75
N GLN A 85 4.91 5.09 -1.28
CA GLN A 85 5.07 6.46 -0.79
C GLN A 85 4.58 6.61 0.65
N GLN A 86 3.48 5.94 1.02
CA GLN A 86 2.97 5.97 2.39
C GLN A 86 3.95 5.31 3.37
N ILE A 87 4.44 4.10 3.05
CA ILE A 87 5.47 3.44 3.88
C ILE A 87 6.74 4.29 3.95
N ALA A 88 7.17 4.89 2.83
CA ALA A 88 8.37 5.71 2.80
C ALA A 88 8.27 6.94 3.71
N LYS A 89 7.07 7.56 3.83
CA LYS A 89 6.81 8.66 4.77
C LYS A 89 6.94 8.21 6.23
N GLU A 90 6.49 6.99 6.55
CA GLU A 90 6.64 6.42 7.89
C GLU A 90 8.12 6.18 8.23
N VAL A 91 8.87 5.56 7.30
CA VAL A 91 10.32 5.36 7.45
C VAL A 91 11.06 6.69 7.56
N ALA A 92 10.68 7.70 6.77
CA ALA A 92 11.30 9.03 6.84
C ALA A 92 11.04 9.71 8.21
N THR A 93 9.89 9.47 8.82
CA THR A 93 9.61 9.94 10.19
C THR A 93 10.54 9.29 11.21
N GLU A 94 10.82 7.99 11.06
CA GLU A 94 11.81 7.28 11.89
C GLU A 94 13.23 7.85 11.70
N VAL A 95 13.63 8.15 10.46
CA VAL A 95 14.92 8.80 10.16
C VAL A 95 15.05 10.13 10.89
N VAL A 96 14.01 10.98 10.83
CA VAL A 96 13.98 12.26 11.54
C VAL A 96 14.14 12.06 13.06
N GLN A 97 13.46 11.07 13.64
CA GLN A 97 13.58 10.75 15.06
C GLN A 97 15.00 10.29 15.44
N VAL A 98 15.66 9.49 14.60
CA VAL A 98 17.05 9.07 14.79
C VAL A 98 18.00 10.27 14.77
N MET A 99 17.81 11.20 13.83
CA MET A 99 18.62 12.43 13.75
C MET A 99 18.43 13.32 14.99
N GLN A 100 17.19 13.53 15.43
CA GLN A 100 16.89 14.31 16.63
C GLN A 100 17.52 13.70 17.89
N THR A 101 17.45 12.37 18.02
CA THR A 101 18.06 11.65 19.15
C THR A 101 19.58 11.83 19.16
N LYS A 102 20.25 11.69 18.00
CA LYS A 102 21.69 11.94 17.89
C LYS A 102 22.06 13.38 18.26
N ALA A 103 21.32 14.37 17.75
CA ALA A 103 21.55 15.78 18.09
C ALA A 103 21.35 16.08 19.59
N GLY A 104 20.33 15.49 20.24
CA GLY A 104 20.07 15.64 21.66
C GLY A 104 21.16 15.02 22.55
N THR A 105 21.72 13.87 22.16
CA THR A 105 22.82 13.21 22.90
C THR A 105 24.16 13.94 22.77
N LEU A 106 24.36 14.71 21.69
CA LEU A 106 25.61 15.42 21.42
C LEU A 106 25.69 16.81 22.06
N GLY A 107 24.66 17.23 22.82
CA GLY A 107 24.68 18.40 23.70
C GLY A 107 25.31 19.66 23.09
N VAL A 108 24.53 20.43 22.31
CA VAL A 108 24.76 21.87 22.00
C VAL A 108 26.20 22.39 22.20
N ALA A 109 27.12 21.97 21.34
CA ALA A 109 28.38 22.69 21.03
C ALA A 109 29.10 22.02 19.85
N GLY A 110 28.67 22.28 18.60
CA GLY A 110 29.53 21.99 17.45
C GLY A 110 28.88 21.69 16.11
N VAL A 111 27.57 21.43 16.04
CA VAL A 111 26.88 21.39 14.73
C VAL A 111 26.45 22.81 14.38
N SER A 112 27.38 23.56 13.79
CA SER A 112 27.04 24.77 13.06
C SER A 112 26.07 24.41 11.93
N GLY A 113 24.83 24.89 12.02
CA GLY A 113 23.78 24.71 11.01
C GLY A 113 22.94 23.45 11.31
N GLY A 114 21.74 23.52 11.89
CA GLY A 114 20.71 24.48 11.52
C GLY A 114 19.96 24.04 10.25
N THR A 115 19.70 22.74 10.08
CA THR A 115 18.60 22.28 9.23
C THR A 115 17.80 21.28 10.05
N ALA A 116 16.82 21.77 10.80
CA ALA A 116 15.68 20.93 11.12
C ALA A 116 15.12 20.53 9.76
N ALA A 117 15.27 19.26 9.37
CA ALA A 117 14.72 18.75 8.13
C ALA A 117 13.23 19.14 8.11
N THR A 118 12.87 20.07 7.24
CA THR A 118 11.47 20.52 7.17
C THR A 118 10.66 19.40 6.53
N SER A 119 9.36 19.37 6.80
CA SER A 119 8.44 18.40 6.20
C SER A 119 8.53 18.34 4.66
N GLU A 120 9.01 19.41 4.00
CA GLU A 120 9.26 19.40 2.56
C GLU A 120 10.43 18.51 2.14
N GLU A 121 11.55 18.49 2.88
CA GLU A 121 12.67 17.58 2.63
C GLU A 121 12.28 16.13 2.95
N THR A 122 11.49 15.91 4.00
CA THR A 122 10.92 14.59 4.33
C THR A 122 10.01 14.04 3.22
N ASN A 123 9.26 14.89 2.52
CA ASN A 123 8.45 14.47 1.38
C ASN A 123 9.30 14.16 0.13
N ALA A 124 10.41 14.87 -0.10
CA ALA A 124 11.38 14.52 -1.14
C ALA A 124 12.09 13.18 -0.86
N MET A 125 12.21 12.76 0.41
CA MET A 125 12.77 11.46 0.81
C MET A 125 11.88 10.26 0.43
N ALA A 126 10.58 10.46 0.19
CA ALA A 126 9.64 9.38 -0.10
C ALA A 126 9.80 8.76 -1.51
N GLN A 127 10.72 9.27 -2.34
CA GLN A 127 11.01 8.74 -3.68
C GLN A 127 11.98 7.56 -3.69
N VAL A 128 12.48 7.11 -2.54
CA VAL A 128 13.39 5.96 -2.47
C VAL A 128 12.59 4.66 -2.61
N ALA A 129 12.95 3.84 -3.60
CA ALA A 129 12.41 2.49 -3.70
C ALA A 129 12.76 1.68 -2.44
N LEU A 130 11.75 1.32 -1.67
CA LEU A 130 11.91 0.55 -0.43
C LEU A 130 12.40 -0.87 -0.75
N LYS A 131 13.62 -1.19 -0.34
CA LYS A 131 14.17 -2.54 -0.50
C LYS A 131 13.39 -3.51 0.36
N GLY A 132 12.92 -4.60 -0.25
CA GLY A 132 12.18 -5.66 0.43
C GLY A 132 10.69 -5.40 0.62
N ALA A 133 10.17 -4.23 0.24
CA ALA A 133 8.73 -3.99 0.27
C ALA A 133 8.00 -4.90 -0.74
N GLU A 134 6.90 -5.53 -0.32
CA GLU A 134 6.17 -6.48 -1.14
C GLU A 134 4.66 -6.24 -1.10
N THR A 135 3.97 -6.68 -2.17
CA THR A 135 2.51 -6.65 -2.23
C THR A 135 1.92 -7.84 -1.46
N LEU A 136 1.14 -7.55 -0.43
CA LEU A 136 0.46 -8.55 0.37
C LEU A 136 -0.91 -8.91 -0.21
N ARG A 137 -1.66 -7.90 -0.65
CA ARG A 137 -2.99 -8.05 -1.26
C ARG A 137 -3.19 -7.04 -2.37
N ALA A 138 -3.97 -7.42 -3.38
CA ALA A 138 -4.32 -6.55 -4.49
C ALA A 138 -5.70 -6.91 -5.02
N GLN A 139 -6.58 -5.93 -5.19
CA GLN A 139 -7.87 -6.14 -5.84
C GLN A 139 -8.41 -4.88 -6.51
N LYS A 140 -9.21 -5.07 -7.56
CA LYS A 140 -10.05 -4.01 -8.11
C LYS A 140 -11.37 -3.97 -7.34
N GLY A 141 -11.76 -2.79 -6.87
CA GLY A 141 -13.03 -2.57 -6.22
C GLY A 141 -14.19 -2.47 -7.22
N PRO A 142 -15.44 -2.66 -6.75
CA PRO A 142 -16.65 -2.45 -7.56
C PRO A 142 -16.84 -0.97 -7.95
N ASP A 143 -16.26 -0.06 -7.16
CA ASP A 143 -16.15 1.37 -7.42
C ASP A 143 -15.18 1.74 -8.56
N GLY A 144 -14.49 0.76 -9.13
CA GLY A 144 -13.55 0.94 -10.23
C GLY A 144 -12.14 1.33 -9.81
N TYR A 145 -11.89 1.58 -8.51
CA TYR A 145 -10.56 1.83 -7.97
C TYR A 145 -9.75 0.53 -7.89
N PHE A 146 -8.43 0.65 -7.83
CA PHE A 146 -7.52 -0.47 -7.58
C PHE A 146 -6.84 -0.28 -6.23
N TYR A 147 -6.87 -1.31 -5.41
CA TYR A 147 -6.41 -1.32 -4.03
C TYR A 147 -5.25 -2.28 -3.88
N VAL A 148 -4.17 -1.84 -3.23
CA VAL A 148 -2.99 -2.66 -2.96
C VAL A 148 -2.56 -2.46 -1.52
N LEU A 149 -2.51 -3.54 -0.75
CA LEU A 149 -1.83 -3.54 0.55
C LEU A 149 -0.38 -3.95 0.33
N MET A 150 0.56 -3.11 0.77
CA MET A 150 1.98 -3.46 0.81
C MET A 150 2.48 -3.54 2.24
N GLY A 151 3.55 -4.31 2.43
CA GLY A 151 4.27 -4.40 3.68
C GLY A 151 5.77 -4.24 3.47
N LEU A 152 6.43 -3.60 4.44
CA LEU A 152 7.88 -3.59 4.57
C LEU A 152 8.29 -4.53 5.72
N PRO A 153 9.01 -5.62 5.42
CA PRO A 153 9.51 -6.55 6.44
C PRO A 153 10.35 -5.84 7.50
N ALA A 154 10.20 -6.25 8.76
CA ALA A 154 10.89 -5.64 9.89
C ALA A 154 12.43 -5.71 9.77
N ASP A 155 12.95 -6.79 9.19
CA ASP A 155 14.39 -6.99 8.95
C ASP A 155 14.96 -6.04 7.88
N SER A 156 14.10 -5.44 7.07
CA SER A 156 14.47 -4.56 5.96
C SER A 156 14.46 -3.09 6.38
N VAL A 157 13.86 -2.74 7.52
CA VAL A 157 13.71 -1.34 7.99
C VAL A 157 15.06 -0.66 8.14
N GLN A 158 16.00 -1.26 8.88
CA GLN A 158 17.29 -0.65 9.17
C GLN A 158 18.05 -0.27 7.88
N GLY A 159 18.10 -1.17 6.90
CA GLY A 159 18.78 -0.91 5.63
C GLY A 159 18.11 0.21 4.82
N ASN A 160 16.79 0.38 4.93
CA ASN A 160 16.08 1.49 4.28
C ASN A 160 16.31 2.82 5.01
N VAL A 161 16.33 2.83 6.36
CA VAL A 161 16.68 4.01 7.17
C VAL A 161 18.10 4.48 6.87
N GLU A 162 19.07 3.56 6.86
CA GLU A 162 20.47 3.85 6.51
C GLU A 162 20.58 4.41 5.08
N SER A 163 19.90 3.79 4.10
CA SER A 163 19.90 4.27 2.72
C SER A 163 19.30 5.68 2.58
N MET A 164 18.26 6.03 3.36
CA MET A 164 17.68 7.37 3.36
C MET A 164 18.61 8.40 4.02
N LEU A 165 19.31 8.03 5.10
CA LEU A 165 20.32 8.86 5.74
C LEU A 165 21.51 9.14 4.81
N ASP A 166 22.00 8.12 4.11
CA ASP A 166 23.09 8.25 3.13
C ASP A 166 22.69 9.14 1.95
N ALA A 167 21.45 9.01 1.48
CA ALA A 167 20.90 9.88 0.45
C ALA A 167 20.86 11.35 0.90
N GLN A 168 20.52 11.64 2.17
CA GLN A 168 20.60 13.00 2.71
C GLN A 168 22.04 13.51 2.83
N ALA A 169 22.96 12.69 3.34
CA ALA A 169 24.36 13.07 3.46
C ALA A 169 24.97 13.37 2.08
N SER A 170 24.56 12.63 1.05
CA SER A 170 24.98 12.85 -0.33
C SER A 170 24.27 14.05 -0.99
N GLY A 171 22.99 14.26 -0.69
CA GLY A 171 22.20 15.41 -1.14
C GLY A 171 22.66 16.73 -0.53
N SER A 172 23.25 16.72 0.66
CA SER A 172 23.88 17.90 1.27
C SER A 172 25.14 18.39 0.55
N ASN A 173 25.68 17.61 -0.41
CA ASN A 173 26.73 18.04 -1.35
C ASN A 173 26.19 18.54 -2.70
N GLN A 174 24.87 18.48 -2.96
CA GLN A 174 24.23 19.11 -4.11
C GLN A 174 23.41 20.32 -3.66
N SER A 175 24.10 21.47 -3.60
CA SER A 175 23.42 22.75 -3.72
C SER A 175 22.65 22.82 -5.04
N ASN A 176 21.33 23.05 -4.95
CA ASN A 176 20.40 23.51 -6.00
C ASN A 176 20.00 22.50 -7.10
N GLU A 177 18.85 21.85 -6.94
CA GLU A 177 17.70 22.04 -7.83
C GLU A 177 16.48 21.27 -7.29
N SER A 178 15.41 21.99 -6.99
CA SER A 178 14.13 21.44 -6.57
C SER A 178 13.55 20.53 -7.66
N GLN A 179 13.67 19.21 -7.49
CA GLN A 179 12.83 18.24 -8.22
C GLN A 179 11.62 17.86 -7.36
N THR A 180 10.71 18.83 -7.19
CA THR A 180 9.33 18.53 -6.81
C THR A 180 8.64 17.97 -8.04
N LEU A 181 8.96 16.74 -8.42
CA LEU A 181 8.25 16.03 -9.48
C LEU A 181 6.89 15.63 -8.92
N SER A 182 5.84 16.24 -9.47
CA SER A 182 4.47 15.89 -9.17
C SER A 182 4.19 14.44 -9.60
N ASN A 183 3.23 13.78 -8.94
CA ASN A 183 2.79 12.42 -9.31
C ASN A 183 2.38 12.31 -10.79
N GLN A 184 2.00 13.43 -11.41
CA GLN A 184 1.72 13.55 -12.84
C GLN A 184 3.00 13.40 -13.70
N GLU A 185 4.09 14.06 -13.33
CA GLU A 185 5.37 14.02 -14.07
C GLU A 185 6.07 12.66 -13.95
N LEU A 186 5.89 11.96 -12.83
CA LEU A 186 6.38 10.59 -12.67
C LEU A 186 5.58 9.61 -13.55
N ALA A 187 4.25 9.78 -13.62
CA ALA A 187 3.40 8.97 -14.50
C ALA A 187 3.73 9.20 -16.00
N ASP A 188 4.03 10.45 -16.38
CA ASP A 188 4.39 10.80 -17.76
C ASP A 188 5.77 10.26 -18.15
N GLN A 189 6.75 10.25 -17.24
CA GLN A 189 8.07 9.66 -17.49
C GLN A 189 8.01 8.14 -17.61
N ILE A 190 7.20 7.46 -16.80
CA ILE A 190 6.97 6.01 -16.92
C ILE A 190 6.33 5.69 -18.27
N ASN A 191 5.37 6.48 -18.72
CA ASN A 191 4.74 6.30 -20.04
C ASN A 191 5.72 6.56 -21.19
N ALA A 192 6.59 7.56 -21.10
CA ALA A 192 7.60 7.84 -22.12
C ALA A 192 8.64 6.71 -22.25
N ALA A 193 9.00 6.05 -21.14
CA ALA A 193 9.95 4.93 -21.14
C ALA A 193 9.37 3.63 -21.74
N LEU A 194 8.06 3.51 -21.87
CA LEU A 194 7.38 2.33 -22.41
C LEU A 194 7.11 2.40 -23.93
N VAL A 195 7.43 3.52 -24.59
CA VAL A 195 7.21 3.73 -26.03
C VAL A 195 8.51 3.59 -26.86
N ASN A 196 9.63 3.27 -26.21
CA ASN A 196 10.87 2.79 -26.86
C ASN A 196 11.08 1.30 -26.60
#